data_AF-A0A5N7B4K1-F1
#
_entry.id   AF-A0A5N7B4K1-F1
#
_cell.length_a   1.000
_cell.length_b   1.000
_cell.length_c   1.000
_cell.angle_alpha   90.00
_cell.angle_beta   90.00
_cell.angle_gamma   90.00
#
_symmetry.space_group_name_H-M   'P 1'
#
loop_
_entity.id
_entity.type
_entity.pdbx_description
1 polymer ?
#
loop_
_entity_poly.entity_id
_entity_poly.type
_entity_poly.pdbx_seq_one_letter_code
_entity_poly.pdbx_strand_id
1 'polypeptide(L)'
;MSETLCPPKFSFEHNQLQSPLFSRLPSEIREEIFAFVLSSYDDTTRAYEKETYWARPGHYGPQHVATDLLRTCKRIYTEAWFMPFIYAEHTEYLTAIDRRPTAATWDDCLKIMDADYEKLQPRFIRIFAQMWVLEPGDRFQETLDMPHFYPKKITLTIRYTDFWFWENDEPLRINSTWVNEIRFPESVSRFCIEFESIERRKNEVDYIAREAAEKWYFRRKDGLLLTASHESEMSVYKWTGSSYLGRQRWIRDEVRPGELDYYVRTVTWKLSREDETRPSCPNLQVPHTMERALAPFLAGPAYLNVRQLHMAEIPSSMPAAEVCEALEKYRQSLRGRY
;
A
#
# COMPACT_ATOMS: atom_id res chain seq x y z
N MET A 1 -14.45 25.24 -22.64
CA MET A 1 -13.18 25.90 -23.04
C MET A 1 -12.21 25.59 -21.92
N SER A 2 -11.40 24.54 -22.08
CA SER A 2 -10.37 24.18 -21.11
C SER A 2 -9.27 25.22 -21.24
N GLU A 3 -9.13 26.12 -20.27
CA GLU A 3 -7.87 26.85 -20.14
C GLU A 3 -6.77 25.79 -19.98
N THR A 4 -5.82 25.78 -20.91
CA THR A 4 -4.66 24.90 -20.89
C THR A 4 -3.91 25.20 -19.59
N LEU A 5 -3.89 24.23 -18.66
CA LEU A 5 -3.24 24.35 -17.35
C LEU A 5 -1.71 24.25 -17.50
N CYS A 6 -1.11 25.17 -18.26
CA CYS A 6 0.34 25.27 -18.35
C CYS A 6 0.89 25.94 -17.06
N PRO A 7 1.92 25.40 -16.38
CA PRO A 7 2.70 26.17 -15.41
C PRO A 7 3.20 27.47 -16.05
N PRO A 8 3.13 28.58 -15.31
CA PRO A 8 3.47 29.90 -15.82
C PRO A 8 4.94 29.95 -16.26
N LYS A 9 5.17 30.31 -17.52
CA LYS A 9 6.49 30.71 -18.01
C LYS A 9 6.72 32.17 -17.61
N PHE A 10 7.65 32.41 -16.71
CA PHE A 10 7.96 33.77 -16.29
C PHE A 10 8.87 34.46 -17.30
N SER A 11 8.48 35.66 -17.76
CA SER A 11 9.30 36.50 -18.64
C SER A 11 10.49 37.16 -17.93
N PHE A 12 10.45 37.22 -16.59
CA PHE A 12 11.51 37.75 -15.75
C PHE A 12 11.47 37.07 -14.37
N GLU A 13 12.65 36.67 -13.92
CA GLU A 13 12.90 36.03 -12.62
C GLU A 13 14.03 36.78 -11.90
N HIS A 14 13.74 37.37 -10.75
CA HIS A 14 14.74 38.05 -9.93
C HIS A 14 15.57 37.01 -9.16
N ASN A 15 16.90 37.14 -9.19
CA ASN A 15 17.85 36.16 -8.66
C ASN A 15 17.77 35.94 -7.14
N GLN A 16 17.02 36.75 -6.40
CA GLN A 16 16.79 36.59 -4.95
C GLN A 16 18.08 36.53 -4.09
N LEU A 17 19.19 37.15 -4.51
CA LEU A 17 20.48 37.08 -3.79
C LEU A 17 20.42 37.71 -2.38
N GLN A 18 19.40 38.50 -2.06
CA GLN A 18 19.16 38.99 -0.71
C GLN A 18 18.73 37.89 0.28
N SER A 19 18.28 36.73 -0.21
CA SER A 19 17.95 35.57 0.61
C SER A 19 19.18 34.67 0.81
N PRO A 20 19.51 34.25 2.05
CA PRO A 20 20.57 33.28 2.31
C PRO A 20 20.36 31.95 1.56
N LEU A 21 19.10 31.58 1.30
CA LEU A 21 18.75 30.40 0.51
C LEU A 21 19.43 30.43 -0.86
N PHE A 22 19.51 31.60 -1.50
CA PHE A 22 20.06 31.74 -2.85
C PHE A 22 21.46 32.34 -2.92
N SER A 23 21.90 33.07 -1.89
CA SER A 23 23.26 33.63 -1.84
C SER A 23 24.30 32.74 -1.18
N ARG A 24 23.88 31.78 -0.34
CA ARG A 24 24.80 30.93 0.41
C ARG A 24 24.70 29.46 0.05
N LEU A 25 23.50 28.97 -0.26
CA LEU A 25 23.30 27.54 -0.53
C LEU A 25 23.46 27.26 -2.02
N PRO A 26 24.25 26.24 -2.41
CA PRO A 26 24.32 25.78 -3.79
C PRO A 26 23.01 25.10 -4.20
N SER A 27 22.82 24.94 -5.51
CA SER A 27 21.60 24.36 -6.11
C SER A 27 21.23 22.99 -5.55
N GLU A 28 22.23 22.16 -5.31
CA GLU A 28 22.13 20.78 -4.85
C GLU A 28 21.49 20.73 -3.46
N ILE A 29 21.94 21.61 -2.56
CA ILE A 29 21.37 21.71 -1.21
C ILE A 29 19.96 22.31 -1.25
N ARG A 30 19.70 23.25 -2.16
CA ARG A 30 18.33 23.78 -2.35
C ARG A 30 17.40 22.69 -2.87
N GLU A 31 17.86 21.85 -3.80
CA GLU A 31 17.09 20.71 -4.30
C GLU A 31 16.71 19.76 -3.17
N GLU A 32 17.64 19.40 -2.28
CA GLU A 32 17.34 18.56 -1.12
C GLU A 32 16.30 19.21 -0.18
N ILE A 33 16.45 20.50 0.11
CA ILE A 33 15.47 21.25 0.92
C ILE A 33 14.10 21.23 0.26
N PHE A 34 14.03 21.54 -1.03
CA PHE A 34 12.77 21.58 -1.77
C PHE A 34 12.14 20.20 -1.86
N ALA A 35 12.93 19.16 -2.13
CA ALA A 35 12.47 17.78 -2.15
C ALA A 35 11.88 17.37 -0.79
N PHE A 36 12.54 17.71 0.32
CA PHE A 36 12.03 17.41 1.66
C PHE A 36 10.71 18.15 1.96
N VAL A 37 10.64 19.45 1.68
CA VAL A 37 9.44 20.27 1.94
C VAL A 37 8.27 19.87 1.04
N LEU A 38 8.54 19.48 -0.20
CA LEU A 38 7.53 19.16 -1.21
C LEU A 38 7.29 17.64 -1.34
N SER A 39 7.82 16.83 -0.42
CA SER A 39 7.46 15.42 -0.30
C SER A 39 6.07 15.27 0.32
N SER A 40 5.38 14.18 -0.01
CA SER A 40 4.09 13.88 0.59
C SER A 40 4.22 13.40 2.03
N TYR A 41 3.20 13.67 2.84
CA TYR A 41 3.06 13.18 4.20
C TYR A 41 1.59 12.90 4.54
N ASP A 42 1.36 12.11 5.59
CA ASP A 42 0.01 11.82 6.09
C ASP A 42 -0.64 13.07 6.69
N ASP A 43 -1.78 13.49 6.14
CA ASP A 43 -2.61 14.54 6.75
C ASP A 43 -3.33 14.01 8.00
N THR A 44 -2.69 14.22 9.15
CA THR A 44 -3.21 13.79 10.46
C THR A 44 -4.45 14.56 10.90
N THR A 45 -4.76 15.72 10.28
CA THR A 45 -6.00 16.47 10.58
C THR A 45 -7.23 15.80 10.00
N ARG A 46 -7.04 14.97 8.96
CA ARG A 46 -8.06 14.13 8.32
C ARG A 46 -7.70 12.66 8.46
N ALA A 47 -7.25 12.27 9.64
CA ALA A 47 -6.86 10.89 9.90
C ALA A 47 -8.03 9.94 9.60
N TYR A 48 -7.70 8.82 8.97
CA TYR A 48 -8.62 7.71 8.79
C TYR A 48 -9.00 7.11 10.13
N GLU A 49 -10.21 6.57 10.20
CA GLU A 49 -10.63 5.76 11.33
C GLU A 49 -9.71 4.53 11.43
N LYS A 50 -9.28 4.22 12.65
CA LYS A 50 -8.37 3.11 12.95
C LYS A 50 -8.94 1.73 12.59
N GLU A 51 -10.26 1.65 12.46
CA GLU A 51 -11.01 0.40 12.24
C GLU A 51 -11.27 0.10 10.75
N THR A 52 -10.63 0.87 9.87
CA THR A 52 -10.68 0.68 8.43
C THR A 52 -9.66 -0.34 7.96
N TYR A 53 -9.87 -0.93 6.79
CA TYR A 53 -8.92 -1.88 6.19
C TYR A 53 -7.64 -1.24 5.67
N TRP A 54 -7.57 0.10 5.58
CA TRP A 54 -6.46 0.82 4.95
C TRP A 54 -5.65 1.68 5.92
N ALA A 55 -6.15 1.95 7.14
CA ALA A 55 -5.36 2.66 8.15
C ALA A 55 -4.17 1.81 8.59
N ARG A 56 -2.95 2.30 8.35
CA ARG A 56 -1.70 1.60 8.65
C ARG A 56 -0.54 2.59 8.78
N PRO A 57 0.62 2.18 9.30
CA PRO A 57 1.81 3.01 9.33
C PRO A 57 2.15 3.62 7.97
N GLY A 58 2.30 4.95 7.95
CA GLY A 58 2.57 5.75 6.75
C GLY A 58 1.36 5.93 5.82
N HIS A 59 0.16 5.51 6.24
CA HIS A 59 -1.11 5.73 5.57
C HIS A 59 -2.23 5.92 6.61
N TYR A 60 -2.00 6.77 7.61
CA TYR A 60 -3.00 7.11 8.62
C TYR A 60 -3.99 8.17 8.17
N GLY A 61 -3.72 8.83 7.05
CA GLY A 61 -4.61 9.81 6.44
C GLY A 61 -4.33 9.94 4.95
N PRO A 62 -5.07 10.81 4.26
CA PRO A 62 -4.78 11.15 2.88
C PRO A 62 -3.37 11.74 2.75
N GLN A 63 -2.68 11.41 1.66
CA GLN A 63 -1.38 12.03 1.35
C GLN A 63 -1.59 13.53 1.05
N HIS A 64 -0.75 14.36 1.64
CA HIS A 64 -0.74 15.80 1.44
C HIS A 64 0.66 16.29 1.07
N VAL A 65 0.73 17.28 0.19
CA VAL A 65 1.97 17.97 -0.17
C VAL A 65 1.80 19.47 0.11
N ALA A 66 2.68 20.01 0.94
CA ALA A 66 2.66 21.43 1.31
C ALA A 66 3.20 22.31 0.17
N THR A 67 2.31 22.79 -0.71
CA THR A 67 2.71 23.55 -1.91
C THR A 67 2.93 25.05 -1.68
N ASP A 68 2.73 25.57 -0.46
CA ASP A 68 2.88 26.99 -0.14
C ASP A 68 4.26 27.56 -0.48
N LEU A 69 5.31 26.73 -0.35
CA LEU A 69 6.67 27.09 -0.72
C LEU A 69 6.75 27.55 -2.18
N LEU A 70 6.04 26.87 -3.10
CA LEU A 70 6.02 27.21 -4.53
C LEU A 70 5.43 28.60 -4.82
N ARG A 71 4.63 29.13 -3.89
CA ARG A 71 3.99 30.45 -4.02
C ARG A 71 4.86 31.59 -3.47
N THR A 72 6.02 31.27 -2.88
CA THR A 72 6.87 32.26 -2.21
C THR A 72 7.57 33.20 -3.21
N CYS A 73 8.18 32.66 -4.26
CA CYS A 73 8.78 33.47 -5.33
C CYS A 73 8.95 32.67 -6.63
N LYS A 74 9.09 33.40 -7.75
CA LYS A 74 9.29 32.81 -9.08
C LYS A 74 10.49 31.87 -9.15
N ARG A 75 11.60 32.19 -8.45
CA ARG A 75 12.81 31.37 -8.46
C ARG A 75 12.61 30.01 -7.80
N ILE A 76 11.89 29.96 -6.67
CA ILE A 76 11.51 28.69 -6.05
C ILE A 76 10.59 27.91 -6.97
N TYR A 77 9.59 28.58 -7.57
CA TYR A 77 8.68 27.93 -8.51
C TYR A 77 9.45 27.32 -9.69
N THR A 78 10.34 28.07 -10.35
CA THR A 78 11.16 27.58 -11.47
C THR A 78 12.02 26.39 -11.07
N GLU A 79 12.67 26.42 -9.89
CA GLU A 79 13.54 25.33 -9.42
C GLU A 79 12.74 24.09 -8.96
N ALA A 80 11.50 24.22 -8.48
CA ALA A 80 10.85 23.16 -7.69
C ALA A 80 9.39 22.82 -8.03
N TRP A 81 8.73 23.50 -8.98
CA TRP A 81 7.29 23.31 -9.25
C TRP A 81 6.88 21.86 -9.54
N PHE A 82 7.79 21.06 -10.11
CA PHE A 82 7.54 19.68 -10.49
C PHE A 82 7.71 18.69 -9.32
N MET A 83 8.38 19.11 -8.24
CA MET A 83 8.77 18.25 -7.12
C MET A 83 7.59 17.59 -6.40
N PRO A 84 6.44 18.26 -6.16
CA PRO A 84 5.25 17.62 -5.59
C PRO A 84 4.81 16.36 -6.34
N PHE A 85 5.00 16.35 -7.66
CA PHE A 85 4.59 15.22 -8.50
C PHE A 85 5.62 14.09 -8.50
N ILE A 86 6.91 14.44 -8.51
CA ILE A 86 8.00 13.47 -8.60
C ILE A 86 8.27 12.80 -7.25
N TYR A 87 8.13 13.53 -6.13
CA TYR A 87 8.49 13.08 -4.78
C TYR A 87 7.31 12.59 -3.94
N ALA A 88 6.05 12.90 -4.33
CA ALA A 88 4.90 12.27 -3.68
C ALA A 88 4.89 10.75 -3.93
N GLU A 89 4.56 9.98 -2.89
CA GLU A 89 4.14 8.59 -3.08
C GLU A 89 2.69 8.60 -3.54
N HIS A 90 2.44 8.13 -4.76
CA HIS A 90 1.08 8.03 -5.30
C HIS A 90 0.51 6.67 -5.01
N THR A 91 -0.72 6.63 -4.50
CA THR A 91 -1.37 5.40 -4.06
C THR A 91 -2.51 5.01 -4.99
N GLU A 92 -2.51 3.76 -5.46
CA GLU A 92 -3.60 3.14 -6.22
C GLU A 92 -4.16 1.94 -5.44
N TYR A 93 -5.47 1.69 -5.59
CA TYR A 93 -6.16 0.62 -4.86
C TYR A 93 -6.87 -0.33 -5.84
N LEU A 94 -6.25 -1.48 -6.07
CA LEU A 94 -6.81 -2.61 -6.81
C LEU A 94 -7.63 -3.49 -5.87
N THR A 95 -8.71 -2.93 -5.32
CA THR A 95 -9.48 -3.54 -4.23
C THR A 95 -10.98 -3.27 -4.37
N ALA A 96 -11.79 -3.98 -3.59
CA ALA A 96 -13.19 -3.61 -3.40
C ALA A 96 -13.33 -2.21 -2.77
N ILE A 97 -14.48 -1.56 -2.99
CA ILE A 97 -14.72 -0.16 -2.58
C ILE A 97 -14.60 0.04 -1.06
N ASP A 98 -15.01 -0.95 -0.26
CA ASP A 98 -14.91 -0.94 1.20
C ASP A 98 -13.49 -1.18 1.74
N ARG A 99 -12.51 -1.42 0.86
CA ARG A 99 -11.11 -1.73 1.19
C ARG A 99 -10.14 -0.60 0.84
N ARG A 100 -10.66 0.58 0.52
CA ARG A 100 -9.90 1.78 0.15
C ARG A 100 -10.57 3.06 0.68
N PRO A 101 -9.80 4.13 0.91
CA PRO A 101 -10.37 5.42 1.25
C PRO A 101 -11.19 6.02 0.10
N THR A 102 -12.15 6.88 0.43
CA THR A 102 -12.87 7.71 -0.55
C THR A 102 -11.96 8.86 -0.99
N ALA A 103 -11.01 8.59 -1.89
CA ALA A 103 -10.10 9.59 -2.44
C ALA A 103 -10.15 9.60 -3.97
N ALA A 104 -9.71 10.71 -4.57
CA ALA A 104 -9.57 10.84 -6.02
C ALA A 104 -8.62 9.75 -6.55
N THR A 105 -8.98 9.15 -7.69
CA THR A 105 -8.13 8.16 -8.36
C THR A 105 -6.95 8.85 -9.03
N TRP A 106 -5.82 8.16 -9.10
CA TRP A 106 -4.60 8.64 -9.77
C TRP A 106 -4.85 9.13 -11.21
N ASP A 107 -5.84 8.56 -11.89
CA ASP A 107 -6.33 8.97 -13.21
C ASP A 107 -6.69 10.47 -13.31
N ASP A 108 -7.26 11.06 -12.24
CA ASP A 108 -7.60 12.48 -12.24
C ASP A 108 -6.35 13.38 -12.11
N CYS A 109 -5.30 12.90 -11.43
CA CYS A 109 -4.01 13.57 -11.38
C CYS A 109 -3.27 13.50 -12.73
N LEU A 110 -3.35 12.35 -13.42
CA LEU A 110 -2.73 12.17 -14.72
C LEU A 110 -3.34 13.05 -15.79
N LYS A 111 -4.66 13.28 -15.81
CA LYS A 111 -5.31 14.23 -16.75
C LYS A 111 -4.77 15.66 -16.62
N ILE A 112 -4.31 16.04 -15.44
CA ILE A 112 -3.67 17.35 -15.21
C ILE A 112 -2.23 17.36 -15.75
N MET A 113 -1.54 16.21 -15.75
CA MET A 113 -0.16 16.05 -16.25
C MET A 113 -0.09 15.86 -17.78
N ASP A 114 -1.06 15.15 -18.35
CA ASP A 114 -1.23 14.81 -19.77
C ASP A 114 -1.26 16.05 -20.67
N ALA A 115 -1.77 17.18 -20.15
CA ALA A 115 -1.93 18.40 -20.94
C ALA A 115 -0.61 19.05 -21.42
N ASP A 116 0.56 18.76 -20.83
CA ASP A 116 1.80 19.46 -21.19
C ASP A 116 3.13 18.77 -20.82
N TYR A 117 3.13 17.66 -20.05
CA TYR A 117 4.36 17.16 -19.44
C TYR A 117 4.62 15.67 -19.63
N GLU A 118 4.95 15.27 -20.86
CA GLU A 118 5.49 13.94 -21.21
C GLU A 118 6.71 13.52 -20.34
N LYS A 119 7.31 14.44 -19.57
CA LYS A 119 8.54 14.24 -18.79
C LYS A 119 8.35 14.11 -17.28
N LEU A 120 7.14 14.30 -16.74
CA LEU A 120 6.93 14.16 -15.29
C LEU A 120 6.75 12.69 -14.94
N GLN A 121 7.81 12.12 -14.37
CA GLN A 121 7.85 10.71 -13.98
C GLN A 121 7.68 10.60 -12.46
N PRO A 122 6.55 10.06 -11.95
CA PRO A 122 6.42 9.79 -10.53
C PRO A 122 7.54 8.84 -10.08
N ARG A 123 8.22 9.10 -8.97
CA ARG A 123 9.30 8.18 -8.55
C ARG A 123 8.76 6.94 -7.85
N PHE A 124 7.67 7.10 -7.09
CA PHE A 124 7.19 6.11 -6.14
C PHE A 124 5.69 5.90 -6.31
N ILE A 125 5.32 4.68 -6.65
CA ILE A 125 3.92 4.24 -6.69
C ILE A 125 3.72 3.16 -5.65
N ARG A 126 2.66 3.30 -4.87
CA ARG A 126 2.15 2.30 -3.94
C ARG A 126 0.86 1.74 -4.50
N ILE A 127 0.74 0.42 -4.52
CA ILE A 127 -0.47 -0.27 -4.94
C ILE A 127 -0.90 -1.19 -3.81
N PHE A 128 -2.11 -1.01 -3.30
CA PHE A 128 -2.74 -2.00 -2.43
C PHE A 128 -3.64 -2.88 -3.28
N ALA A 129 -3.50 -4.19 -3.16
CA ALA A 129 -4.21 -5.10 -4.05
C ALA A 129 -4.86 -6.25 -3.31
N GLN A 130 -6.13 -6.46 -3.63
CA GLN A 130 -6.90 -7.62 -3.23
C GLN A 130 -6.74 -8.71 -4.28
N MET A 131 -6.54 -9.96 -3.86
CA MET A 131 -6.13 -11.01 -4.78
C MET A 131 -7.13 -11.29 -5.91
N TRP A 132 -8.43 -11.13 -5.69
CA TRP A 132 -9.42 -11.32 -6.75
C TRP A 132 -9.32 -10.30 -7.88
N VAL A 133 -8.83 -9.09 -7.59
CA VAL A 133 -8.57 -8.03 -8.59
C VAL A 133 -7.19 -8.20 -9.20
N LEU A 134 -6.22 -8.62 -8.38
CA LEU A 134 -4.82 -8.74 -8.78
C LEU A 134 -4.60 -9.95 -9.70
N GLU A 135 -5.08 -11.13 -9.32
CA GLU A 135 -4.72 -12.40 -9.97
C GLU A 135 -5.06 -12.48 -11.47
N PRO A 136 -6.19 -11.93 -11.95
CA PRO A 136 -6.46 -11.85 -13.39
C PRO A 136 -5.49 -10.96 -14.18
N GLY A 137 -4.76 -10.04 -13.52
CA GLY A 137 -3.73 -9.21 -14.13
C GLY A 137 -4.22 -8.02 -14.96
N ASP A 138 -5.42 -8.07 -15.53
CA ASP A 138 -6.02 -7.03 -16.37
C ASP A 138 -6.03 -5.64 -15.71
N ARG A 139 -6.56 -5.52 -14.50
CA ARG A 139 -6.65 -4.26 -13.76
C ARG A 139 -5.30 -3.70 -13.39
N PHE A 140 -4.33 -4.55 -13.10
CA PHE A 140 -2.97 -4.10 -12.82
C PHE A 140 -2.28 -3.65 -14.12
N GLN A 141 -2.48 -4.39 -15.22
CA GLN A 141 -1.97 -4.01 -16.53
C GLN A 141 -2.55 -2.66 -16.99
N GLU A 142 -3.85 -2.41 -16.79
CA GLU A 142 -4.49 -1.11 -17.04
C GLU A 142 -3.75 0.03 -16.31
N THR A 143 -3.41 -0.16 -15.03
CA THR A 143 -2.61 0.83 -14.26
C THR A 143 -1.21 1.02 -14.87
N LEU A 144 -0.55 -0.05 -15.29
CA LEU A 144 0.79 0.00 -15.91
C LEU A 144 0.78 0.59 -17.33
N ASP A 145 -0.38 0.60 -17.99
CA ASP A 145 -0.59 1.13 -19.34
C ASP A 145 -1.12 2.56 -19.36
N MET A 146 -1.37 3.17 -18.19
CA MET A 146 -1.81 4.55 -18.09
C MET A 146 -0.85 5.49 -18.86
N PRO A 147 -1.37 6.37 -19.72
CA PRO A 147 -0.57 7.39 -20.38
C PRO A 147 0.23 8.21 -19.36
N HIS A 148 1.47 8.53 -19.71
CA HIS A 148 2.40 9.30 -18.86
C HIS A 148 2.77 8.65 -17.52
N PHE A 149 2.44 7.38 -17.32
CA PHE A 149 2.81 6.63 -16.14
C PHE A 149 4.19 5.97 -16.29
N TYR A 150 5.22 6.67 -15.84
CA TYR A 150 6.60 6.22 -15.94
C TYR A 150 7.30 6.07 -14.58
N PRO A 151 6.80 5.21 -13.67
CA PRO A 151 7.39 5.09 -12.36
C PRO A 151 8.78 4.46 -12.36
N LYS A 152 9.65 4.89 -11.43
CA LYS A 152 10.95 4.24 -11.19
C LYS A 152 10.83 3.06 -10.24
N LYS A 153 10.01 3.20 -9.19
CA LYS A 153 9.74 2.18 -8.18
C LYS A 153 8.24 1.98 -8.00
N ILE A 154 7.80 0.73 -8.04
CA ILE A 154 6.45 0.32 -7.67
C ILE A 154 6.54 -0.58 -6.43
N THR A 155 5.70 -0.33 -5.43
CA THR A 155 5.52 -1.23 -4.29
C THR A 155 4.08 -1.73 -4.28
N LEU A 156 3.90 -3.04 -4.41
CA LEU A 156 2.62 -3.72 -4.28
C LEU A 156 2.49 -4.28 -2.86
N THR A 157 1.40 -4.02 -2.17
CA THR A 157 1.13 -4.56 -0.83
C THR A 157 -0.12 -5.42 -0.88
N ILE A 158 0.03 -6.70 -0.52
CA ILE A 158 -1.07 -7.64 -0.30
C ILE A 158 -1.27 -7.73 1.21
N ARG A 159 -2.35 -7.10 1.71
CA ARG A 159 -2.65 -7.03 3.15
C ARG A 159 -3.14 -8.37 3.68
N TYR A 160 -3.06 -8.55 5.00
CA TYR A 160 -3.63 -9.71 5.70
C TYR A 160 -5.06 -10.05 5.22
N THR A 161 -5.89 -9.02 5.08
CA THR A 161 -7.31 -9.14 4.73
C THR A 161 -7.59 -9.15 3.23
N ASP A 162 -6.56 -9.15 2.40
CA ASP A 162 -6.65 -9.14 0.94
C ASP A 162 -6.34 -10.50 0.30
N PHE A 163 -5.88 -11.46 1.12
CA PHE A 163 -5.69 -12.85 0.72
C PHE A 163 -7.02 -13.59 0.56
N TRP A 164 -7.03 -14.62 -0.29
CA TRP A 164 -8.21 -15.49 -0.47
C TRP A 164 -8.59 -16.14 0.86
N PHE A 165 -9.87 -16.00 1.23
CA PHE A 165 -10.46 -16.69 2.39
C PHE A 165 -9.70 -16.46 3.71
N TRP A 166 -9.08 -15.29 3.87
CA TRP A 166 -8.40 -14.91 5.11
C TRP A 166 -9.35 -14.99 6.33
N GLU A 167 -10.65 -14.77 6.10
CA GLU A 167 -11.70 -14.88 7.11
C GLU A 167 -11.80 -16.30 7.70
N ASN A 168 -11.45 -17.31 6.91
CA ASN A 168 -11.56 -18.72 7.27
C ASN A 168 -10.23 -19.32 7.76
N ASP A 169 -9.20 -18.49 7.91
CA ASP A 169 -7.83 -18.94 8.23
C ASP A 169 -7.27 -19.96 7.22
N GLU A 170 -7.62 -19.83 5.94
CA GLU A 170 -7.07 -20.68 4.88
C GLU A 170 -5.58 -20.40 4.65
N PRO A 171 -4.75 -21.41 4.31
CA PRO A 171 -3.33 -21.22 3.99
C PRO A 171 -3.10 -20.20 2.87
N LEU A 172 -2.04 -19.39 2.99
CA LEU A 172 -1.75 -18.34 2.01
C LEU A 172 -1.47 -18.95 0.63
N ARG A 173 -2.05 -18.34 -0.40
CA ARG A 173 -1.86 -18.75 -1.80
C ARG A 173 -2.00 -17.57 -2.74
N ILE A 174 -1.30 -17.62 -3.87
CA ILE A 174 -1.35 -16.60 -4.91
C ILE A 174 -1.23 -17.28 -6.27
N ASN A 175 -2.19 -17.05 -7.15
CA ASN A 175 -2.11 -17.47 -8.55
C ASN A 175 -1.11 -16.57 -9.30
N SER A 176 -0.25 -17.18 -10.13
CA SER A 176 0.78 -16.49 -10.90
C SER A 176 0.32 -15.98 -12.27
N THR A 177 -0.96 -16.10 -12.63
CA THR A 177 -1.51 -15.54 -13.88
C THR A 177 -1.03 -14.11 -14.11
N TRP A 178 -1.31 -13.19 -13.18
CA TRP A 178 -0.84 -11.81 -13.28
C TRP A 178 0.68 -11.67 -13.42
N VAL A 179 1.48 -12.46 -12.69
CA VAL A 179 2.95 -12.43 -12.77
C VAL A 179 3.43 -12.74 -14.19
N ASN A 180 2.77 -13.66 -14.86
CA ASN A 180 3.12 -14.08 -16.22
C ASN A 180 2.60 -13.13 -17.30
N GLU A 181 1.47 -12.46 -17.05
CA GLU A 181 0.77 -11.65 -18.03
C GLU A 181 1.21 -10.19 -18.02
N ILE A 182 1.43 -9.58 -16.86
CA ILE A 182 1.72 -8.14 -16.79
C ILE A 182 3.08 -7.79 -17.42
N ARG A 183 3.18 -6.57 -17.93
CA ARG A 183 4.39 -5.96 -18.48
C ARG A 183 4.59 -4.58 -17.88
N PHE A 184 5.67 -4.42 -17.12
CA PHE A 184 6.03 -3.14 -16.53
C PHE A 184 6.53 -2.13 -17.58
N PRO A 185 6.29 -0.82 -17.39
CA PRO A 185 6.93 0.23 -18.17
C PRO A 185 8.47 0.14 -18.10
N GLU A 186 9.14 0.59 -19.15
CA GLU A 186 10.61 0.64 -19.23
C GLU A 186 11.27 1.54 -18.16
N SER A 187 10.50 2.46 -17.57
CA SER A 187 10.97 3.30 -16.47
C SER A 187 11.19 2.51 -15.17
N VAL A 188 10.52 1.37 -14.99
CA VAL A 188 10.53 0.61 -13.75
C VAL A 188 11.86 -0.12 -13.61
N SER A 189 12.65 0.30 -12.63
CA SER A 189 13.92 -0.35 -12.29
C SER A 189 13.84 -1.15 -10.99
N ARG A 190 12.79 -0.94 -10.20
CA ARG A 190 12.57 -1.61 -8.91
C ARG A 190 11.10 -1.93 -8.71
N PHE A 191 10.79 -3.19 -8.44
CA PHE A 191 9.47 -3.64 -8.02
C PHE A 191 9.57 -4.31 -6.65
N CYS A 192 8.72 -3.91 -5.71
CA CYS A 192 8.68 -4.49 -4.38
C CYS A 192 7.31 -5.10 -4.14
N ILE A 193 7.26 -6.29 -3.55
CA ILE A 193 6.02 -6.86 -3.01
C ILE A 193 6.14 -6.96 -1.51
N GLU A 194 5.17 -6.40 -0.79
CA GLU A 194 4.95 -6.56 0.64
C GLU A 194 3.86 -7.61 0.87
N PHE A 195 4.27 -8.77 1.39
CA PHE A 195 3.37 -9.82 1.84
C PHE A 195 3.08 -9.57 3.32
N GLU A 196 1.84 -9.22 3.66
CA GLU A 196 1.44 -8.92 5.03
C GLU A 196 0.43 -9.94 5.55
N SER A 197 0.68 -10.44 6.75
CA SER A 197 -0.30 -11.22 7.52
C SER A 197 -0.14 -10.91 9.00
N ILE A 198 -0.91 -11.58 9.84
CA ILE A 198 -0.75 -11.54 11.31
C ILE A 198 0.52 -12.30 11.74
N GLU A 199 1.16 -11.87 12.82
CA GLU A 199 2.45 -12.39 13.31
C GLU A 199 2.44 -13.90 13.54
N ARG A 200 1.32 -14.49 13.99
CA ARG A 200 1.21 -15.95 14.17
C ARG A 200 1.37 -16.72 12.86
N ARG A 201 1.15 -16.08 11.71
CA ARG A 201 1.27 -16.64 10.36
C ARG A 201 2.57 -16.24 9.65
N LYS A 202 3.57 -15.69 10.36
CA LYS A 202 4.85 -15.26 9.77
C LYS A 202 5.56 -16.33 8.94
N ASN A 203 5.49 -17.61 9.36
CA ASN A 203 6.12 -18.70 8.62
C ASN A 203 5.50 -18.90 7.23
N GLU A 204 4.21 -18.64 7.09
CA GLU A 204 3.51 -18.68 5.81
C GLU A 204 3.92 -17.50 4.92
N VAL A 205 4.03 -16.31 5.52
CA VAL A 205 4.50 -15.10 4.83
C VAL A 205 5.94 -15.29 4.34
N ASP A 206 6.84 -15.78 5.20
CA ASP A 206 8.23 -16.06 4.85
C ASP A 206 8.34 -17.12 3.77
N TYR A 207 7.49 -18.17 3.83
CA TYR A 207 7.43 -19.20 2.80
C TYR A 207 7.04 -18.63 1.44
N ILE A 208 5.92 -17.89 1.37
CA ILE A 208 5.44 -17.27 0.11
C ILE A 208 6.46 -16.27 -0.42
N ALA A 209 7.04 -15.44 0.45
CA ALA A 209 8.05 -14.46 0.04
C ALA A 209 9.30 -15.13 -0.53
N ARG A 210 9.81 -16.20 0.09
CA ARG A 210 10.94 -16.96 -0.43
C ARG A 210 10.61 -17.60 -1.78
N GLU A 211 9.47 -18.28 -1.87
CA GLU A 211 9.05 -18.94 -3.11
C GLU A 211 8.85 -17.93 -4.25
N ALA A 212 8.28 -16.76 -3.96
CA ALA A 212 8.19 -15.65 -4.90
C ALA A 212 9.58 -15.20 -5.36
N ALA A 213 10.51 -14.98 -4.43
CA ALA A 213 11.86 -14.54 -4.77
C ALA A 213 12.62 -15.55 -5.64
N GLU A 214 12.47 -16.84 -5.35
CA GLU A 214 13.16 -17.91 -6.08
C GLU A 214 12.55 -18.17 -7.46
N LYS A 215 11.22 -18.09 -7.58
CA LYS A 215 10.49 -18.63 -8.74
C LYS A 215 9.87 -17.56 -9.63
N TRP A 216 9.68 -16.33 -9.13
CA TRP A 216 9.07 -15.25 -9.89
C TRP A 216 10.10 -14.27 -10.44
N TYR A 217 9.80 -13.79 -11.62
CA TYR A 217 10.45 -12.68 -12.28
C TYR A 217 9.38 -11.92 -13.07
N PHE A 218 9.63 -10.64 -13.33
CA PHE A 218 8.66 -9.79 -14.01
C PHE A 218 9.25 -9.23 -15.30
N ARG A 219 8.42 -9.09 -16.32
CA ARG A 219 8.82 -8.60 -17.63
C ARG A 219 8.52 -7.12 -17.77
N ARG A 220 9.38 -6.41 -18.48
CA ARG A 220 9.16 -5.05 -18.93
C ARG A 220 8.75 -5.03 -20.40
N LYS A 221 8.14 -3.93 -20.84
CA LYS A 221 7.73 -3.71 -22.24
C LYS A 221 8.89 -3.70 -23.23
N ASP A 222 10.11 -3.42 -22.76
CA ASP A 222 11.35 -3.43 -23.57
C ASP A 222 12.05 -4.80 -23.60
N GLY A 223 11.42 -5.84 -23.06
CA GLY A 223 11.96 -7.21 -23.03
C GLY A 223 12.95 -7.48 -21.90
N LEU A 224 13.28 -6.48 -21.07
CA LEU A 224 14.14 -6.69 -19.90
C LEU A 224 13.37 -7.31 -18.73
N LEU A 225 14.11 -7.98 -17.85
CA LEU A 225 13.56 -8.66 -16.69
C LEU A 225 13.84 -7.90 -15.38
N LEU A 226 12.89 -7.99 -14.46
CA LEU A 226 13.09 -7.71 -13.03
C LEU A 226 13.22 -9.05 -12.30
N THR A 227 14.39 -9.32 -11.73
CA THR A 227 14.68 -10.54 -10.97
C THR A 227 14.87 -10.23 -9.49
N ALA A 228 14.57 -11.19 -8.62
CA ALA A 228 14.68 -10.99 -7.19
C ALA A 228 16.11 -10.61 -6.77
N SER A 229 16.20 -9.67 -5.84
CA SER A 229 17.46 -9.29 -5.19
C SER A 229 17.87 -10.38 -4.20
N HIS A 230 19.13 -10.34 -3.77
CA HIS A 230 19.63 -11.24 -2.75
C HIS A 230 18.81 -11.14 -1.45
N GLU A 231 18.70 -12.23 -0.70
CA GLU A 231 17.89 -12.31 0.53
C GLU A 231 18.25 -11.24 1.56
N SER A 232 19.52 -10.83 1.61
CA SER A 232 20.00 -9.74 2.47
C SER A 232 19.36 -8.37 2.19
N GLU A 233 18.73 -8.19 1.03
CA GLU A 233 17.99 -6.98 0.67
C GLU A 233 16.50 -7.06 0.99
N MET A 234 16.01 -8.22 1.44
CA MET A 234 14.64 -8.38 1.91
C MET A 234 14.50 -7.83 3.32
N SER A 235 13.43 -7.08 3.56
CA SER A 235 13.16 -6.46 4.86
C SER A 235 11.97 -7.11 5.55
N VAL A 236 12.02 -7.13 6.88
CA VAL A 236 10.86 -7.42 7.72
C VAL A 236 10.41 -6.13 8.37
N TYR A 237 9.10 -5.91 8.37
CA TYR A 237 8.45 -4.83 9.09
C TYR A 237 7.32 -5.40 9.94
N LYS A 238 7.17 -4.89 11.17
CA LYS A 238 6.13 -5.31 12.10
C LYS A 238 5.39 -4.09 12.63
N TRP A 239 4.09 -4.24 12.85
CA TRP A 239 3.28 -3.18 13.39
C TRP A 239 2.04 -3.74 14.09
N THR A 240 1.41 -2.93 14.94
CA THR A 240 0.18 -3.29 15.65
C THR A 240 -0.95 -2.42 15.15
N GLY A 241 -2.08 -3.04 14.84
CA GLY A 241 -3.29 -2.35 14.37
C GLY A 241 -4.55 -2.85 15.07
N SER A 242 -5.68 -2.26 14.69
CA SER A 242 -6.98 -2.63 15.25
C SER A 242 -7.40 -4.03 14.81
N SER A 243 -8.05 -4.78 15.71
CA SER A 243 -8.81 -5.99 15.37
C SER A 243 -10.23 -5.70 14.90
N TYR A 244 -10.66 -4.44 14.98
CA TYR A 244 -11.95 -3.98 14.47
C TYR A 244 -11.78 -3.65 12.99
N LEU A 245 -12.27 -4.53 12.12
CA LEU A 245 -12.15 -4.39 10.67
C LEU A 245 -13.49 -4.74 10.03
N GLY A 246 -14.01 -3.85 9.18
CA GLY A 246 -15.26 -4.07 8.45
C GLY A 246 -16.47 -4.25 9.37
N ARG A 247 -16.54 -3.48 10.46
CA ARG A 247 -17.60 -3.56 11.48
C ARG A 247 -17.65 -4.90 12.23
N GLN A 248 -16.59 -5.69 12.15
CA GLN A 248 -16.39 -6.91 12.94
C GLN A 248 -15.17 -6.74 13.83
N ARG A 249 -15.18 -7.38 15.00
CA ARG A 249 -14.02 -7.55 15.88
C ARG A 249 -13.45 -8.96 15.66
N TRP A 250 -12.24 -9.05 15.13
CA TRP A 250 -11.57 -10.31 14.74
C TRP A 250 -10.87 -10.99 15.93
N ILE A 251 -11.68 -11.54 16.84
CA ILE A 251 -11.21 -12.10 18.12
C ILE A 251 -10.32 -13.34 17.99
N ARG A 252 -10.41 -14.10 16.89
CA ARG A 252 -9.52 -15.25 16.64
C ARG A 252 -8.05 -14.85 16.72
N ASP A 253 -7.73 -13.70 16.14
CA ASP A 253 -6.36 -13.27 15.86
C ASP A 253 -5.84 -12.24 16.88
N GLU A 254 -6.66 -11.87 17.86
CA GLU A 254 -6.29 -10.91 18.90
C GLU A 254 -5.18 -11.46 19.78
N VAL A 255 -4.07 -10.71 19.81
CA VAL A 255 -3.00 -10.95 20.80
C VAL A 255 -3.30 -10.21 22.09
N ARG A 256 -3.99 -9.08 21.98
CA ARG A 256 -4.49 -8.23 23.07
C ARG A 256 -5.90 -7.74 22.71
N PRO A 257 -6.73 -7.34 23.69
CA PRO A 257 -8.08 -6.88 23.41
C PRO A 257 -8.09 -5.73 22.39
N GLY A 258 -8.74 -5.94 21.26
CA GLY A 258 -8.86 -4.93 20.21
C GLY A 258 -7.64 -4.79 19.29
N GLU A 259 -6.60 -5.61 19.43
CA GLU A 259 -5.33 -5.43 18.71
C GLU A 259 -4.85 -6.68 17.98
N LEU A 260 -4.34 -6.46 16.77
CA LEU A 260 -3.65 -7.44 15.94
C LEU A 260 -2.18 -7.05 15.76
N ASP A 261 -1.29 -8.03 15.87
CA ASP A 261 0.13 -7.85 15.52
C ASP A 261 0.36 -8.34 14.09
N TYR A 262 0.88 -7.48 13.23
CA TYR A 262 1.14 -7.72 11.82
C TYR A 262 2.62 -7.99 11.56
N TYR A 263 2.86 -8.88 10.60
CA TYR A 263 4.16 -9.24 10.07
C TYR A 263 4.17 -9.03 8.55
N VAL A 264 5.11 -8.22 8.08
CA VAL A 264 5.28 -7.88 6.67
C VAL A 264 6.66 -8.29 6.21
N ARG A 265 6.73 -9.09 5.14
CA ARG A 265 7.98 -9.43 4.45
C ARG A 265 7.99 -8.76 3.08
N THR A 266 9.05 -8.01 2.80
CA THR A 266 9.22 -7.32 1.52
C THR A 266 10.24 -8.04 0.66
N VAL A 267 9.85 -8.40 -0.57
CA VAL A 267 10.76 -8.91 -1.59
C VAL A 267 10.95 -7.84 -2.66
N THR A 268 12.19 -7.65 -3.12
CA THR A 268 12.54 -6.65 -4.13
C THR A 268 13.06 -7.32 -5.40
N TRP A 269 12.46 -7.02 -6.54
CA TRP A 269 12.97 -7.33 -7.87
C TRP A 269 13.62 -6.09 -8.49
N LYS A 270 14.78 -6.28 -9.10
CA LYS A 270 15.57 -5.23 -9.75
C LYS A 270 15.86 -5.60 -11.19
N LEU A 271 16.14 -4.57 -11.99
CA LEU A 271 16.55 -4.74 -13.38
C LEU A 271 17.74 -5.69 -13.50
N SER A 272 17.56 -6.75 -14.28
CA SER A 272 18.59 -7.71 -14.63
C SER A 272 18.93 -7.60 -16.11
N ARG A 273 20.16 -7.99 -16.46
CA ARG A 273 20.62 -8.12 -17.85
C ARG A 273 20.36 -9.52 -18.43
N GLU A 274 19.66 -10.36 -17.67
CA GLU A 274 19.26 -11.69 -18.12
C GLU A 274 18.15 -11.60 -19.17
N ASP A 275 18.20 -12.53 -20.12
CA ASP A 275 17.30 -12.60 -21.27
C ASP A 275 15.94 -13.23 -20.89
N GLU A 276 14.92 -12.95 -21.71
CA GLU A 276 13.50 -13.21 -21.45
C GLU A 276 13.09 -14.71 -21.49
N THR A 277 14.02 -15.60 -21.87
CA THR A 277 13.79 -17.03 -22.14
C THR A 277 13.61 -17.90 -20.88
N ARG A 278 12.84 -17.40 -19.90
CA ARG A 278 12.51 -18.11 -18.67
C ARG A 278 11.14 -18.81 -18.74
N PRO A 279 10.97 -19.96 -18.07
CA PRO A 279 9.68 -20.66 -18.02
C PRO A 279 8.62 -19.87 -17.25
N SER A 280 7.34 -20.18 -17.46
CA SER A 280 6.23 -19.57 -16.73
C SER A 280 6.42 -19.65 -15.21
N CYS A 281 6.16 -18.55 -14.52
CA CYS A 281 6.19 -18.47 -13.06
C CYS A 281 5.08 -19.36 -12.47
N PRO A 282 5.36 -20.19 -11.45
CA PRO A 282 4.37 -21.06 -10.83
C PRO A 282 3.50 -20.33 -9.81
N ASN A 283 2.33 -20.90 -9.52
CA ASN A 283 1.50 -20.48 -8.38
C ASN A 283 2.26 -20.68 -7.07
N LEU A 284 1.97 -19.81 -6.10
CA LEU A 284 2.50 -19.94 -4.74
C LEU A 284 1.39 -20.45 -3.83
N GLN A 285 1.69 -21.47 -3.03
CA GLN A 285 0.72 -22.07 -2.12
C GLN A 285 1.48 -22.60 -0.91
N VAL A 286 1.12 -22.12 0.28
CA VAL A 286 1.60 -22.71 1.53
C VAL A 286 1.12 -24.17 1.59
N PRO A 287 2.02 -25.14 1.82
CA PRO A 287 1.64 -26.54 1.95
C PRO A 287 0.67 -26.74 3.12
N HIS A 288 -0.38 -27.53 2.92
CA HIS A 288 -1.33 -27.87 4.00
C HIS A 288 -0.67 -28.62 5.17
N THR A 289 0.50 -29.22 4.95
CA THR A 289 1.30 -29.91 5.97
C THR A 289 2.19 -28.97 6.79
N MET A 290 2.29 -27.68 6.43
CA MET A 290 3.06 -26.72 7.20
C MET A 290 2.41 -26.53 8.58
N GLU A 291 3.21 -26.70 9.62
CA GLU A 291 2.77 -26.43 10.98
C GLU A 291 2.45 -24.93 11.14
N ARG A 292 1.25 -24.64 11.66
CA ARG A 292 0.77 -23.28 11.90
C ARG A 292 0.63 -23.05 13.38
N ALA A 293 1.08 -21.88 13.84
CA ALA A 293 0.80 -21.46 15.20
C ALA A 293 -0.71 -21.32 15.38
N LEU A 294 -1.22 -21.92 16.46
CA LEU A 294 -2.61 -21.86 16.82
C LEU A 294 -3.04 -20.40 17.04
N ALA A 295 -4.28 -20.10 16.66
CA ALA A 295 -4.89 -18.83 17.00
C ALA A 295 -4.90 -18.65 18.53
N PRO A 296 -4.62 -17.44 19.06
CA PRO A 296 -4.71 -17.16 20.49
C PRO A 296 -6.06 -17.55 21.09
N PHE A 297 -7.13 -17.41 20.30
CA PHE A 297 -8.47 -17.78 20.71
C PHE A 297 -9.12 -18.72 19.70
N LEU A 298 -9.31 -19.98 20.11
CA LEU A 298 -9.91 -21.05 19.29
C LEU A 298 -11.37 -21.35 19.64
N ALA A 299 -11.90 -20.80 20.74
CA ALA A 299 -13.19 -21.18 21.28
C ALA A 299 -14.33 -20.26 20.79
N GLY A 300 -15.04 -20.64 19.72
CA GLY A 300 -16.21 -19.90 19.24
C GLY A 300 -16.01 -19.29 17.86
N PRO A 301 -16.71 -18.19 17.51
CA PRO A 301 -16.63 -17.61 16.17
C PRO A 301 -15.30 -16.89 15.94
N ALA A 302 -14.87 -16.76 14.67
CA ALA A 302 -13.64 -16.06 14.33
C ALA A 302 -13.71 -14.55 14.60
N TYR A 303 -14.92 -13.98 14.53
CA TYR A 303 -15.20 -12.57 14.74
C TYR A 303 -16.56 -12.35 15.38
N LEU A 304 -16.76 -11.14 15.91
CA LEU A 304 -18.02 -10.69 16.52
C LEU A 304 -18.50 -9.40 15.87
N ASN A 305 -19.82 -9.24 15.74
CA ASN A 305 -20.41 -8.05 15.15
C ASN A 305 -20.37 -6.87 16.12
N VAL A 306 -19.72 -5.77 15.72
CA VAL A 306 -19.51 -4.60 16.58
C VAL A 306 -20.83 -3.96 17.02
N ARG A 307 -21.86 -3.95 16.17
CA ARG A 307 -23.19 -3.44 16.54
C ARG A 307 -23.82 -4.27 17.66
N GLN A 308 -23.65 -5.60 17.62
CA GLN A 308 -24.14 -6.47 18.69
C GLN A 308 -23.40 -6.22 20.01
N LEU A 309 -22.07 -6.01 19.96
CA LEU A 309 -21.28 -5.67 21.13
C LEU A 309 -21.77 -4.35 21.77
N HIS A 310 -22.02 -3.33 20.95
CA HIS A 310 -22.56 -2.05 21.42
C HIS A 310 -23.97 -2.20 22.02
N MET A 311 -24.87 -2.96 21.38
CA MET A 311 -26.21 -3.22 21.91
C MET A 311 -26.21 -4.00 23.24
N ALA A 312 -25.16 -4.78 23.49
CA ALA A 312 -24.94 -5.52 24.72
C ALA A 312 -24.11 -4.74 25.76
N GLU A 313 -23.74 -3.48 25.48
CA GLU A 313 -22.89 -2.64 26.33
C GLU A 313 -21.53 -3.28 26.68
N ILE A 314 -21.00 -4.12 25.77
CA ILE A 314 -19.72 -4.81 25.98
C ILE A 314 -18.58 -3.86 25.59
N PRO A 315 -17.64 -3.55 26.51
CA PRO A 315 -16.55 -2.64 26.23
C PRO A 315 -15.51 -3.24 25.28
N SER A 316 -14.90 -2.39 24.45
CA SER A 316 -13.91 -2.80 23.45
C SER A 316 -12.63 -3.40 24.03
N SER A 317 -12.31 -3.04 25.28
CA SER A 317 -11.14 -3.53 26.03
C SER A 317 -11.32 -4.92 26.65
N MET A 318 -12.52 -5.51 26.60
CA MET A 318 -12.78 -6.82 27.19
C MET A 318 -12.08 -7.93 26.38
N PRO A 319 -11.38 -8.90 27.00
CA PRO A 319 -10.73 -10.01 26.30
C PRO A 319 -11.69 -10.91 25.53
N ALA A 320 -11.21 -11.54 24.45
CA ALA A 320 -12.00 -12.37 23.54
C ALA A 320 -12.90 -13.41 24.24
N ALA A 321 -12.35 -14.16 25.22
CA ALA A 321 -13.09 -15.18 25.95
C ALA A 321 -14.28 -14.59 26.75
N GLU A 322 -14.03 -13.51 27.50
CA GLU A 322 -15.04 -12.83 28.29
C GLU A 322 -16.12 -12.18 27.41
N VAL A 323 -15.73 -11.62 26.26
CA VAL A 323 -16.68 -11.04 25.29
C VAL A 323 -17.65 -12.10 24.78
N CYS A 324 -17.15 -13.29 24.42
CA CYS A 324 -17.98 -14.39 23.95
C CYS A 324 -19.01 -14.82 25.02
N GLU A 325 -18.57 -14.96 26.26
CA GLU A 325 -19.47 -15.31 27.37
C GLU A 325 -20.51 -14.23 27.65
N ALA A 326 -20.09 -12.96 27.68
CA ALA A 326 -20.96 -11.82 27.92
C ALA A 326 -22.03 -11.70 26.81
N LEU A 327 -21.63 -11.87 25.55
CA LEU A 327 -22.53 -11.80 24.42
C LEU A 327 -23.53 -12.97 24.39
N GLU A 328 -23.11 -14.16 24.81
CA GLU A 328 -24.01 -15.30 24.93
C GLU A 328 -25.05 -15.09 26.03
N LYS A 329 -24.65 -14.57 27.20
CA LYS A 329 -25.57 -14.16 28.27
C LYS A 329 -26.59 -13.12 27.78
N TYR A 330 -26.12 -12.11 27.04
CA TYR A 330 -26.99 -11.11 26.44
C TYR A 330 -28.03 -11.74 25.49
N ARG A 331 -27.60 -12.64 24.59
CA ARG A 331 -28.48 -13.35 23.65
C ARG A 331 -29.53 -14.21 24.37
N GLN A 332 -29.15 -14.88 25.45
CA GLN A 332 -30.07 -15.66 26.28
C GLN A 332 -31.12 -14.76 26.95
N SER A 333 -30.71 -13.58 27.46
CA SER A 333 -31.64 -12.62 28.06
C SER A 333 -32.69 -12.09 27.07
N LEU A 334 -32.34 -11.96 25.80
CA LEU A 334 -33.27 -11.58 24.73
C LEU A 334 -34.26 -12.70 24.41
N ARG A 335 -33.81 -13.96 24.39
CA ARG A 335 -34.66 -15.13 24.13
C ARG A 335 -35.69 -15.36 25.24
N GLY A 336 -35.38 -15.02 26.49
CA GLY A 336 -36.32 -15.12 27.61
C GLY A 336 -37.34 -13.99 27.73
N ARG A 337 -37.30 -13.00 26.82
CA ARG A 337 -38.26 -11.87 26.78
C ARG A 337 -39.34 -12.02 25.70
N TYR A 338 -39.22 -13.04 24.85
CA TYR A 338 -40.24 -13.50 23.89
C TYR A 338 -40.78 -14.85 24.36
#